data_AF-A0A6G2DBM7-F1
#
_entry.id   AF-A0A6G2DBM7-F1
#
_cell.length_a   1.000
_cell.length_b   1.000
_cell.length_c   1.000
_cell.angle_alpha   90.00
_cell.angle_beta   90.00
_cell.angle_gamma   90.00
#
_symmetry.space_group_name_H-M   'P 1'
#
loop_
_entity.id
_entity.type
_entity.pdbx_description
1 polymer ?
#
loop_
_entity_poly.entity_id
_entity_poly.type
_entity_poly.pdbx_seq_one_letter_code
_entity_poly.pdbx_strand_id
1 'polypeptide(L)'
;LDYQERYHGDTWKLAKTFQSFMSDFVEAYRQRKRQENAFEFADISHYTIEILENFPQVRESYQERFHEVMVDEYQDTNHIQERMLELLSNGHNRFMVGDIKQSIYRFRQADPQIFNEKFQRYAQNPQEGKLILLKENFRSSSEVLSATNDVFERLMDQEVGEINYDNKHQLVFANTKLTPNPDNKAEFLLYDKDDTGEEEESQTETKLTGEMRLVIKEILKLHQEKGVAFKEIALLTSSRSRNDQILLALSEYGIPVKTDGEQNNYLQS
;
A
#
# COMPACT_ATOMS: atom_id res chain seq x y z
N LEU A 1 -5.32 -8.86 -29.38
CA LEU A 1 -4.69 -8.17 -30.53
C LEU A 1 -5.49 -8.39 -31.81
N ASP A 2 -5.87 -9.62 -32.15
CA ASP A 2 -6.69 -9.97 -33.33
C ASP A 2 -8.00 -9.16 -33.52
N TYR A 3 -8.67 -8.73 -32.45
CA TYR A 3 -9.93 -7.99 -32.54
C TYR A 3 -9.72 -6.51 -32.94
N GLN A 4 -8.64 -5.89 -32.48
CA GLN A 4 -8.30 -4.49 -32.84
C GLN A 4 -7.70 -4.41 -34.25
N GLU A 5 -6.92 -5.42 -34.65
CA GLU A 5 -6.36 -5.52 -36.01
C GLU A 5 -7.45 -5.64 -37.10
N ARG A 6 -8.58 -6.26 -36.78
CA ARG A 6 -9.65 -6.56 -37.75
C ARG A 6 -10.56 -5.37 -38.07
N TYR A 7 -10.63 -4.35 -37.21
CA TYR A 7 -11.59 -3.23 -37.34
C TYR A 7 -10.97 -1.83 -37.39
N HIS A 8 -9.63 -1.69 -37.21
CA HIS A 8 -8.96 -0.39 -37.23
C HIS A 8 -7.62 -0.41 -37.98
N GLY A 9 -7.66 -0.64 -39.30
CA GLY A 9 -6.46 -0.71 -40.15
C GLY A 9 -5.55 0.54 -40.10
N ASP A 10 -6.13 1.73 -39.87
CA ASP A 10 -5.37 2.97 -39.72
C ASP A 10 -4.68 3.07 -38.34
N THR A 11 -5.33 2.59 -37.28
CA THR A 11 -4.78 2.58 -35.91
C THR A 11 -3.58 1.64 -35.78
N TRP A 12 -3.55 0.56 -36.57
CA TRP A 12 -2.40 -0.36 -36.60
C TRP A 12 -1.10 0.31 -37.09
N LYS A 13 -1.18 1.11 -38.16
CA LYS A 13 -0.02 1.86 -38.66
C LYS A 13 0.47 2.87 -37.63
N LEU A 14 -0.46 3.54 -36.94
CA LEU A 14 -0.13 4.47 -35.87
C LEU A 14 0.52 3.76 -34.67
N ALA A 15 -0.01 2.61 -34.25
CA ALA A 15 0.56 1.81 -33.16
C ALA A 15 1.98 1.34 -33.47
N LYS A 16 2.24 0.86 -34.70
CA LYS A 16 3.60 0.51 -35.15
C LYS A 16 4.53 1.70 -35.16
N THR A 17 4.06 2.85 -35.65
CA THR A 17 4.85 4.08 -35.67
C THR A 17 5.20 4.52 -34.25
N PHE A 18 4.22 4.50 -33.34
CA PHE A 18 4.42 4.81 -31.93
C PHE A 18 5.38 3.84 -31.25
N GLN A 19 5.26 2.53 -31.49
CA GLN A 19 6.18 1.53 -30.97
C GLN A 19 7.63 1.79 -31.43
N SER A 20 7.83 2.05 -32.73
CA SER A 20 9.16 2.37 -33.27
C SER A 20 9.72 3.64 -32.64
N PHE A 21 8.92 4.71 -32.60
CA PHE A 21 9.32 5.97 -31.98
C PHE A 21 9.70 5.79 -30.50
N MET A 22 8.89 5.08 -29.72
CA MET A 22 9.16 4.81 -28.31
C MET A 22 10.44 4.00 -28.13
N SER A 23 10.70 3.01 -29.00
CA SER A 23 11.95 2.24 -28.98
C SER A 23 13.16 3.13 -29.25
N ASP A 24 13.10 3.96 -30.30
CA ASP A 24 14.18 4.88 -30.67
C ASP A 24 14.43 5.91 -29.56
N PHE A 25 13.36 6.43 -28.96
CA PHE A 25 13.44 7.35 -27.82
C PHE A 25 14.11 6.71 -26.60
N VAL A 26 13.69 5.50 -26.21
CA VAL A 26 14.25 4.79 -25.05
C VAL A 26 15.74 4.52 -25.25
N GLU A 27 16.16 4.13 -26.45
CA GLU A 27 17.57 3.89 -26.76
C GLU A 27 18.37 5.20 -26.67
N ALA A 28 17.90 6.27 -27.31
CA ALA A 28 18.56 7.59 -27.23
C ALA A 28 18.62 8.11 -25.79
N TYR A 29 17.55 7.94 -25.00
CA TYR A 29 17.50 8.34 -23.59
C TYR A 29 18.51 7.57 -22.74
N ARG A 30 18.60 6.25 -22.91
CA ARG A 30 19.59 5.40 -22.23
C ARG A 30 21.02 5.78 -22.60
N GLN A 31 21.30 6.04 -23.87
CA GLN A 31 22.62 6.48 -24.32
C GLN A 31 23.00 7.82 -23.69
N ARG A 32 22.07 8.77 -23.63
CA ARG A 32 22.29 10.06 -22.98
C ARG A 32 22.59 9.91 -21.48
N LYS A 33 21.80 9.11 -20.76
CA LYS A 33 22.04 8.82 -19.33
C LYS A 33 23.42 8.20 -19.09
N ARG A 34 23.83 7.25 -19.94
CA ARG A 34 25.18 6.65 -19.88
C ARG A 34 26.30 7.68 -20.10
N GLN A 35 26.15 8.58 -21.06
CA GLN A 35 27.13 9.64 -21.30
C GLN A 35 27.28 10.59 -20.10
N GLU A 36 26.21 10.77 -19.32
CA GLU A 36 26.23 11.59 -18.10
C GLU A 36 26.63 10.82 -16.83
N ASN A 37 26.81 9.50 -16.91
CA ASN A 37 26.93 8.62 -15.75
C ASN A 37 25.76 8.80 -14.76
N ALA A 38 24.57 9.03 -15.28
CA ALA A 38 23.35 9.21 -14.49
C ALA A 38 22.50 7.94 -14.48
N PHE A 39 21.90 7.64 -13.32
CA PHE A 39 21.00 6.51 -13.14
C PHE A 39 19.75 6.95 -12.39
N GLU A 40 18.61 6.42 -12.82
CA GLU A 40 17.35 6.47 -12.10
C GLU A 40 17.15 5.16 -11.33
N PHE A 41 16.24 5.15 -10.34
CA PHE A 41 15.95 3.94 -9.56
C PHE A 41 15.55 2.73 -10.42
N ALA A 42 14.79 2.97 -11.49
CA ALA A 42 14.40 1.92 -12.42
C ALA A 42 15.60 1.33 -13.17
N ASP A 43 16.58 2.16 -13.54
CA ASP A 43 17.78 1.70 -14.24
C ASP A 43 18.61 0.77 -13.38
N ILE A 44 18.75 1.09 -12.09
CA ILE A 44 19.50 0.27 -11.13
C ILE A 44 18.91 -1.14 -11.10
N SER A 45 17.58 -1.27 -11.04
CA SER A 45 16.91 -2.57 -11.04
C SER A 45 17.11 -3.32 -12.34
N HIS A 46 16.97 -2.65 -13.50
CA HIS A 46 17.19 -3.26 -14.80
C HIS A 46 18.63 -3.72 -15.01
N TYR A 47 19.61 -2.88 -14.70
CA TYR A 47 21.02 -3.24 -14.85
C TYR A 47 21.44 -4.34 -13.89
N THR A 48 20.87 -4.37 -12.67
CA THR A 48 21.12 -5.47 -11.73
C THR A 48 20.66 -6.80 -12.33
N ILE A 49 19.44 -6.85 -12.90
CA ILE A 49 18.92 -8.05 -13.57
C ILE A 49 19.82 -8.41 -14.77
N GLU A 50 20.15 -7.45 -15.63
CA GLU A 50 21.00 -7.66 -16.80
C GLU A 50 22.36 -8.26 -16.41
N ILE A 51 22.97 -7.78 -15.33
CA ILE A 51 24.24 -8.31 -14.81
C ILE A 51 24.07 -9.76 -14.33
N LEU A 52 23.02 -10.03 -13.53
CA LEU A 52 22.77 -11.36 -12.98
C LEU A 52 22.38 -12.40 -14.06
N GLU A 53 21.78 -11.96 -15.17
CA GLU A 53 21.43 -12.83 -16.30
C GLU A 53 22.64 -13.10 -17.20
N ASN A 54 23.42 -12.06 -17.54
CA ASN A 54 24.50 -12.18 -18.52
C ASN A 54 25.84 -12.65 -17.92
N PHE A 55 26.02 -12.54 -16.60
CA PHE A 55 27.25 -12.94 -15.92
C PHE A 55 26.96 -13.98 -14.82
N PRO A 56 26.80 -15.27 -15.17
CA PRO A 56 26.47 -16.35 -14.23
C PRO A 56 27.41 -16.41 -13.02
N GLN A 57 28.70 -16.11 -13.19
CA GLN A 57 29.68 -16.09 -12.11
C GLN A 57 29.35 -15.04 -11.03
N VAL A 58 28.74 -13.92 -11.41
CA VAL A 58 28.30 -12.89 -10.46
C VAL A 58 27.06 -13.39 -9.73
N ARG A 59 26.11 -13.96 -10.47
CA ARG A 59 24.90 -14.55 -9.90
C ARG A 59 25.21 -15.66 -8.89
N GLU A 60 26.05 -16.61 -9.28
CA GLU A 60 26.47 -17.73 -8.43
C GLU A 60 27.17 -17.23 -7.16
N SER A 61 28.04 -16.22 -7.27
CA SER A 61 28.67 -15.61 -6.10
C SER A 61 27.66 -15.05 -5.10
N TYR A 62 26.55 -14.46 -5.55
CA TYR A 62 25.48 -13.99 -4.67
C TYR A 62 24.62 -15.14 -4.13
N GLN A 63 24.28 -16.13 -4.96
CA GLN A 63 23.50 -17.30 -4.56
C GLN A 63 24.24 -18.15 -3.51
N GLU A 64 25.56 -18.23 -3.59
CA GLU A 64 26.41 -18.87 -2.57
C GLU A 64 26.55 -18.02 -1.30
N ARG A 65 26.61 -16.70 -1.46
CA ARG A 65 26.77 -15.76 -0.34
C ARG A 65 25.51 -15.66 0.51
N PHE A 66 24.33 -15.65 -0.10
CA PHE A 66 23.06 -15.50 0.62
C PHE A 66 22.56 -16.85 1.11
N HIS A 67 22.70 -17.09 2.42
CA HIS A 67 22.10 -18.25 3.04
C HIS A 67 20.57 -18.25 2.90
N GLU A 68 19.94 -17.09 3.10
CA GLU A 68 18.51 -16.87 2.92
C GLU A 68 18.24 -15.46 2.38
N VAL A 69 17.25 -15.34 1.51
CA VAL A 69 16.73 -14.08 0.95
C VAL A 69 15.37 -13.83 1.58
N MET A 70 15.32 -12.87 2.49
CA MET A 70 14.10 -12.49 3.21
C MET A 70 13.47 -11.27 2.56
N VAL A 71 12.16 -11.33 2.29
CA VAL A 71 11.40 -10.25 1.67
C VAL A 71 10.18 -9.96 2.52
N ASP A 72 10.08 -8.74 3.01
CA ASP A 72 8.91 -8.22 3.71
C ASP A 72 8.02 -7.43 2.75
N GLU A 73 6.75 -7.21 3.11
CA GLU A 73 5.74 -6.55 2.27
C GLU A 73 5.67 -7.11 0.84
N TYR A 74 5.77 -8.43 0.72
CA TYR A 74 5.91 -9.11 -0.57
C TYR A 74 4.72 -8.88 -1.52
N GLN A 75 3.54 -8.51 -0.99
CA GLN A 75 2.36 -8.14 -1.80
C GLN A 75 2.56 -6.87 -2.65
N ASP A 76 3.56 -6.05 -2.35
CA ASP A 76 3.87 -4.81 -3.07
C ASP A 76 4.99 -4.99 -4.11
N THR A 77 5.40 -6.24 -4.35
CA THR A 77 6.42 -6.61 -5.34
C THR A 77 5.89 -6.43 -6.78
N ASN A 78 6.75 -5.97 -7.68
CA ASN A 78 6.49 -5.98 -9.13
C ASN A 78 7.33 -7.04 -9.87
N HIS A 79 7.05 -7.27 -11.16
CA HIS A 79 7.76 -8.30 -11.94
C HIS A 79 9.27 -8.09 -12.04
N ILE A 80 9.75 -6.84 -12.02
CA ILE A 80 11.19 -6.54 -12.07
C ILE A 80 11.84 -7.01 -10.75
N GLN A 81 11.25 -6.65 -9.61
CA GLN A 81 11.72 -7.08 -8.31
C GLN A 81 11.63 -8.60 -8.14
N GLU A 82 10.53 -9.22 -8.57
CA GLU A 82 10.41 -10.69 -8.52
C GLU A 82 11.50 -11.37 -9.35
N ARG A 83 11.76 -10.88 -10.56
CA ARG A 83 12.83 -11.42 -11.41
C ARG A 83 14.21 -11.29 -10.75
N MET A 84 14.48 -10.15 -10.11
CA MET A 84 15.70 -9.96 -9.35
C MET A 84 15.81 -10.95 -8.18
N LEU A 85 14.73 -11.15 -7.42
CA LEU A 85 14.69 -12.10 -6.30
C LEU A 85 14.89 -13.54 -6.75
N GLU A 86 14.35 -13.93 -7.91
CA GLU A 86 14.60 -15.24 -8.53
C GLU A 86 16.07 -15.44 -8.85
N LEU A 87 16.73 -14.42 -9.41
CA LEU A 87 18.14 -14.49 -9.80
C LEU A 87 19.09 -14.50 -8.60
N LEU A 88 18.74 -13.79 -7.51
CA LEU A 88 19.52 -13.77 -6.27
C LEU A 88 19.31 -15.02 -5.40
N SER A 89 18.20 -15.71 -5.59
CA SER A 89 17.88 -16.94 -4.87
C SER A 89 18.55 -18.17 -5.50
N ASN A 90 18.90 -19.16 -4.68
CA ASN A 90 19.36 -20.47 -5.14
C ASN A 90 18.22 -21.45 -5.47
N GLY A 91 16.98 -20.97 -5.50
CA GLY A 91 15.76 -21.75 -5.76
C GLY A 91 15.06 -22.26 -4.50
N HIS A 92 15.75 -22.32 -3.36
CA HIS A 92 15.19 -22.92 -2.12
C HIS A 92 15.31 -22.04 -0.87
N ASN A 93 15.95 -20.88 -0.98
CA ASN A 93 16.29 -20.02 0.14
C ASN A 93 15.51 -18.69 0.19
N ARG A 94 14.25 -18.67 -0.24
CA ARG A 94 13.40 -17.48 -0.14
C ARG A 94 12.43 -17.58 1.02
N PHE A 95 12.41 -16.55 1.85
CA PHE A 95 11.42 -16.35 2.89
C PHE A 95 10.66 -15.06 2.60
N MET A 96 9.36 -15.17 2.34
CA MET A 96 8.52 -14.06 1.88
C MET A 96 7.38 -13.86 2.87
N VAL A 97 7.20 -12.63 3.35
CA VAL A 97 6.14 -12.24 4.27
C VAL A 97 5.34 -11.12 3.62
N GLY A 98 4.03 -11.15 3.81
CA GLY A 98 3.12 -10.13 3.30
C GLY A 98 1.66 -10.50 3.48
N ASP A 99 0.80 -9.57 3.09
CA ASP A 99 -0.65 -9.73 3.16
C ASP A 99 -1.30 -9.14 1.90
N ILE A 100 -1.88 -9.99 1.05
CA ILE A 100 -2.56 -9.58 -0.20
C ILE A 100 -3.59 -8.46 0.07
N LYS A 101 -4.28 -8.51 1.22
CA LYS A 101 -5.31 -7.54 1.61
C LYS A 101 -4.77 -6.13 1.84
N GLN A 102 -3.45 -5.99 1.99
CA GLN A 102 -2.76 -4.74 2.27
C GLN A 102 -2.04 -4.18 1.03
N SER A 103 -2.20 -4.81 -0.14
CA SER A 103 -1.61 -4.30 -1.39
C SER A 103 -2.29 -3.01 -1.84
N ILE A 104 -1.62 -1.87 -1.63
CA ILE A 104 -2.13 -0.53 -1.94
C ILE A 104 -1.26 0.22 -2.96
N TYR A 105 -0.18 -0.40 -3.46
CA TYR A 105 0.80 0.24 -4.35
C TYR A 105 0.67 -0.12 -5.83
N ARG A 106 -0.51 -0.57 -6.29
CA ARG A 106 -0.74 -0.92 -7.72
C ARG A 106 -0.39 0.21 -8.70
N PHE A 107 -0.60 1.47 -8.31
CA PHE A 107 -0.22 2.64 -9.11
C PHE A 107 1.30 2.76 -9.36
N ARG A 108 2.12 2.04 -8.59
CA ARG A 108 3.57 1.90 -8.77
C ARG A 108 3.95 0.58 -9.46
N GLN A 109 3.00 -0.05 -10.15
CA GLN A 109 3.15 -1.34 -10.84
C GLN A 109 3.38 -2.55 -9.91
N ALA A 110 3.10 -2.43 -8.61
CA ALA A 110 3.02 -3.60 -7.76
C ALA A 110 1.91 -4.53 -8.27
N ASP A 111 2.19 -5.84 -8.30
CA ASP A 111 1.26 -6.85 -8.76
C ASP A 111 1.00 -7.89 -7.64
N PRO A 112 -0.11 -7.76 -6.90
CA PRO A 112 -0.45 -8.71 -5.84
C PRO A 112 -0.72 -10.13 -6.38
N GLN A 113 -0.94 -10.31 -7.69
CA GLN A 113 -1.10 -11.63 -8.28
C GLN A 113 0.18 -12.47 -8.15
N ILE A 114 1.37 -11.85 -8.13
CA ILE A 114 2.65 -12.54 -7.85
C ILE A 114 2.57 -13.26 -6.49
N PHE A 115 2.06 -12.57 -5.46
CA PHE A 115 1.86 -13.16 -4.13
C PHE A 115 0.76 -14.22 -4.17
N ASN A 116 -0.40 -13.90 -4.76
CA ASN A 116 -1.57 -14.77 -4.79
C ASN A 116 -1.28 -16.10 -5.49
N GLU A 117 -0.59 -16.09 -6.64
CA GLU A 117 -0.19 -17.30 -7.35
C GLU A 117 0.72 -18.20 -6.50
N LYS A 118 1.67 -17.62 -5.77
CA LYS A 118 2.52 -18.37 -4.83
C LYS A 118 1.74 -18.93 -3.66
N PHE A 119 0.83 -18.12 -3.10
CA PHE A 119 -0.07 -18.56 -2.03
C PHE A 119 -0.87 -19.79 -2.46
N GLN A 120 -1.54 -19.75 -3.61
CA GLN A 120 -2.35 -20.87 -4.11
C GLN A 120 -1.48 -22.10 -4.39
N ARG A 121 -0.33 -21.89 -5.03
CA ARG A 121 0.61 -22.97 -5.36
C ARG A 121 1.14 -23.68 -4.13
N TYR A 122 1.55 -22.94 -3.09
CA TYR A 122 2.05 -23.53 -1.84
C TYR A 122 0.92 -24.11 -0.97
N ALA A 123 -0.30 -23.58 -1.07
CA ALA A 123 -1.47 -24.18 -0.43
C ALA A 123 -1.84 -25.54 -1.04
N GLN A 124 -1.67 -25.70 -2.36
CA GLN A 124 -2.00 -26.92 -3.09
C GLN A 124 -0.85 -27.93 -3.11
N ASN A 125 0.41 -27.46 -3.14
CA ASN A 125 1.59 -28.32 -3.24
C ASN A 125 2.68 -27.92 -2.21
N PRO A 126 2.67 -28.55 -1.01
CA PRO A 126 3.67 -28.28 0.03
C PRO A 126 5.12 -28.65 -0.35
N GLN A 127 5.34 -29.40 -1.43
CA GLN A 127 6.71 -29.73 -1.91
C GLN A 127 7.36 -28.56 -2.66
N GLU A 128 6.55 -27.64 -3.20
CA GLU A 128 7.05 -26.45 -3.91
C GLU A 128 7.36 -25.28 -2.97
N GLY A 129 6.79 -25.29 -1.77
CA GLY A 129 7.01 -24.28 -0.75
C GLY A 129 6.11 -24.50 0.46
N LYS A 130 6.51 -23.93 1.60
CA LYS A 130 5.77 -24.01 2.85
C LYS A 130 4.96 -22.74 3.06
N LEU A 131 3.63 -22.86 3.01
CA LEU A 131 2.72 -21.79 3.40
C LEU A 131 2.50 -21.79 4.92
N ILE A 132 2.66 -20.62 5.55
CA ILE A 132 2.37 -20.41 6.97
C ILE A 132 1.34 -19.28 7.07
N LEU A 133 0.20 -19.55 7.69
CA LEU A 133 -0.87 -18.57 7.88
C LEU A 133 -0.85 -18.05 9.32
N LEU A 134 -0.70 -16.74 9.47
CA LEU A 134 -0.72 -16.04 10.76
C LEU A 134 -1.97 -15.17 10.82
N LYS A 135 -3.02 -15.69 11.46
CA LYS A 135 -4.32 -14.98 11.63
C LYS A 135 -4.45 -14.25 12.96
N GLU A 136 -3.60 -14.60 13.92
CA GLU A 136 -3.60 -14.05 15.27
C GLU A 136 -3.07 -12.61 15.25
N ASN A 137 -3.92 -11.68 15.64
CA ASN A 137 -3.61 -10.27 15.74
C ASN A 137 -3.23 -9.94 17.18
N PHE A 138 -1.99 -9.47 17.35
CA PHE A 138 -1.44 -9.04 18.63
C PHE A 138 -1.39 -7.51 18.76
N ARG A 139 -1.88 -6.77 17.75
CA ARG A 139 -1.73 -5.31 17.67
C ARG A 139 -2.93 -4.57 18.27
N SER A 140 -4.13 -4.96 17.86
CA SER A 140 -5.35 -4.20 18.09
C SER A 140 -6.32 -4.93 19.01
N SER A 141 -7.27 -4.19 19.58
CA SER A 141 -8.32 -4.76 20.42
C SER A 141 -9.37 -5.51 19.59
N SER A 142 -10.17 -6.35 20.25
CA SER A 142 -11.23 -7.12 19.60
C SER A 142 -12.26 -6.26 18.88
N GLU A 143 -12.53 -5.05 19.37
CA GLU A 143 -13.52 -4.13 18.79
C GLU A 143 -13.08 -3.63 17.41
N VAL A 144 -11.79 -3.30 17.26
CA VAL A 144 -11.20 -2.91 15.95
C VAL A 144 -11.27 -4.06 14.96
N LEU A 145 -10.95 -5.27 15.41
CA LEU A 145 -10.95 -6.48 14.58
C LEU A 145 -12.37 -6.83 14.14
N SER A 146 -13.35 -6.76 15.05
CA SER A 146 -14.76 -7.01 14.73
C SER A 146 -15.25 -6.04 13.67
N ALA A 147 -15.06 -4.73 13.88
CA ALA A 147 -15.49 -3.71 12.92
C ALA A 147 -14.82 -3.90 11.54
N THR A 148 -13.53 -4.24 11.53
CA THR A 148 -12.78 -4.53 10.30
C THR A 148 -13.34 -5.76 9.58
N ASN A 149 -13.50 -6.88 10.30
CA ASN A 149 -14.05 -8.11 9.74
C ASN A 149 -15.46 -7.90 9.18
N ASP A 150 -16.32 -7.17 9.91
CA ASP A 150 -17.67 -6.85 9.49
C ASP A 150 -17.71 -6.08 8.15
N VAL A 151 -16.84 -5.08 8.00
CA VAL A 151 -16.77 -4.30 6.74
C VAL A 151 -16.30 -5.18 5.59
N PHE A 152 -15.21 -5.92 5.77
CA PHE A 152 -14.57 -6.64 4.66
C PHE A 152 -15.25 -7.95 4.29
N GLU A 153 -15.95 -8.62 5.21
CA GLU A 153 -16.78 -9.79 4.89
C GLU A 153 -17.88 -9.46 3.87
N ARG A 154 -18.36 -8.20 3.87
CA ARG A 154 -19.44 -7.74 2.97
C ARG A 154 -18.94 -7.09 1.68
N LEU A 155 -17.69 -6.61 1.66
CA LEU A 155 -17.17 -5.77 0.57
C LEU A 155 -16.01 -6.39 -0.21
N MET A 156 -15.25 -7.33 0.37
CA MET A 156 -14.03 -7.87 -0.23
C MET A 156 -14.24 -9.29 -0.75
N ASP A 157 -14.49 -9.38 -2.05
CA ASP A 157 -14.55 -10.62 -2.83
C ASP A 157 -13.52 -10.62 -3.97
N GLN A 158 -13.51 -11.67 -4.78
CA GLN A 158 -12.62 -11.78 -5.94
C GLN A 158 -12.82 -10.71 -7.02
N GLU A 159 -14.01 -10.11 -7.13
CA GLU A 159 -14.29 -9.11 -8.17
C GLU A 159 -13.78 -7.73 -7.75
N VAL A 160 -14.01 -7.35 -6.50
CA VAL A 160 -13.67 -6.02 -5.99
C VAL A 160 -12.28 -6.00 -5.34
N GLY A 161 -11.93 -7.03 -4.59
CA GLY A 161 -10.71 -7.11 -3.79
C GLY A 161 -9.69 -8.14 -4.27
N GLU A 162 -9.98 -8.88 -5.35
CA GLU A 162 -9.15 -9.96 -5.92
C GLU A 162 -8.90 -11.16 -5.00
N ILE A 163 -9.50 -11.15 -3.80
CA ILE A 163 -9.40 -12.19 -2.79
C ILE A 163 -10.70 -12.26 -1.99
N ASN A 164 -11.13 -13.47 -1.65
CA ASN A 164 -12.30 -13.67 -0.80
C ASN A 164 -11.91 -13.48 0.67
N TYR A 165 -12.62 -12.60 1.37
CA TYR A 165 -12.46 -12.42 2.82
C TYR A 165 -13.16 -13.54 3.62
N ASP A 166 -12.57 -14.73 3.59
CA ASP A 166 -13.09 -15.93 4.27
C ASP A 166 -12.48 -16.15 5.68
N ASN A 167 -12.86 -17.24 6.34
CA ASN A 167 -12.35 -17.63 7.66
C ASN A 167 -10.81 -17.75 7.75
N LYS A 168 -10.10 -17.91 6.62
CA LYS A 168 -8.63 -17.95 6.61
C LYS A 168 -8.03 -16.55 6.63
N HIS A 169 -8.78 -15.54 6.19
CA HIS A 169 -8.35 -14.15 6.06
C HIS A 169 -8.85 -13.23 7.16
N GLN A 170 -9.89 -13.66 7.89
CA GLN A 170 -10.41 -12.94 9.06
C GLN A 170 -9.34 -12.75 10.14
N LEU A 171 -9.36 -11.57 10.76
CA LEU A 171 -8.49 -11.24 11.87
C LEU A 171 -8.99 -11.91 13.15
N VAL A 172 -8.09 -12.58 13.89
CA VAL A 172 -8.40 -13.25 15.16
C VAL A 172 -7.71 -12.55 16.31
N PHE A 173 -8.46 -12.11 17.31
CA PHE A 173 -7.89 -11.47 18.49
C PHE A 173 -7.05 -12.45 19.31
N ALA A 174 -5.79 -12.10 19.57
CA ALA A 174 -4.86 -12.94 20.34
C ALA A 174 -4.03 -12.15 21.38
N ASN A 175 -4.23 -10.83 21.50
CA ASN A 175 -3.49 -10.01 22.44
C ASN A 175 -4.04 -10.14 23.88
N THR A 176 -3.47 -11.04 24.66
CA THR A 176 -3.87 -11.27 26.06
C THR A 176 -3.56 -10.09 27.01
N LYS A 177 -2.76 -9.10 26.57
CA LYS A 177 -2.46 -7.90 27.36
C LYS A 177 -3.54 -6.83 27.24
N LEU A 178 -4.38 -6.89 26.20
CA LEU A 178 -5.49 -5.97 26.01
C LEU A 178 -6.74 -6.58 26.63
N THR A 179 -7.45 -5.80 27.44
CA THR A 179 -8.78 -6.16 27.91
C THR A 179 -9.81 -5.56 26.95
N PRO A 180 -10.66 -6.39 26.30
CA PRO A 180 -11.78 -5.91 25.51
C PRO A 180 -12.62 -4.92 26.32
N ASN A 181 -12.99 -3.82 25.68
CA ASN A 181 -13.86 -2.80 26.26
C ASN A 181 -14.99 -2.50 25.27
N PRO A 182 -16.23 -2.95 25.56
CA PRO A 182 -17.38 -2.70 24.70
C PRO A 182 -17.66 -1.20 24.43
N ASP A 183 -17.19 -0.31 25.30
CA ASP A 183 -17.34 1.14 25.11
C ASP A 183 -16.41 1.69 24.01
N ASN A 184 -15.40 0.92 23.58
CA ASN A 184 -14.47 1.28 22.50
C ASN A 184 -14.96 0.80 21.12
N LYS A 185 -16.28 0.71 20.92
CA LYS A 185 -16.87 0.35 19.63
C LYS A 185 -16.48 1.35 18.54
N ALA A 186 -16.41 0.87 17.29
CA ALA A 186 -16.21 1.76 16.15
C ALA A 186 -17.38 2.75 16.03
N GLU A 187 -17.06 4.03 15.86
CA GLU A 187 -18.03 5.10 15.68
C GLU A 187 -18.03 5.56 14.22
N PHE A 188 -19.22 5.84 13.68
CA PHE A 188 -19.40 6.37 12.33
C PHE A 188 -20.15 7.69 12.42
N LEU A 189 -19.44 8.79 12.16
CA LEU A 189 -19.98 10.14 12.24
C LEU A 189 -20.46 10.57 10.85
N LEU A 190 -21.77 10.78 10.72
CA LEU A 190 -22.40 11.23 9.49
C LEU A 190 -22.67 12.74 9.58
N TYR A 191 -22.17 13.48 8.60
CA TYR A 191 -22.49 14.89 8.41
C TYR A 191 -23.42 15.03 7.20
N ASP A 192 -24.65 15.47 7.45
CA ASP A 192 -25.56 15.87 6.40
C ASP A 192 -25.33 17.34 6.06
N LYS A 193 -25.16 17.64 4.76
CA LYS A 193 -24.93 19.00 4.27
C LYS A 193 -26.23 19.78 4.08
N ASP A 194 -27.34 19.07 3.94
CA ASP A 194 -28.64 19.65 3.62
C ASP A 194 -29.46 19.95 4.89
N ASP A 195 -29.07 19.38 6.03
CA ASP A 195 -29.69 19.63 7.33
C ASP A 195 -29.09 20.89 7.99
N THR A 196 -29.65 22.05 7.63
CA THR A 196 -29.33 23.36 8.24
C THR A 196 -30.12 23.58 9.53
N GLY A 197 -30.04 22.62 10.46
CA GLY A 197 -30.60 22.77 11.80
C GLY A 197 -30.04 24.03 12.48
N GLU A 198 -30.93 24.81 13.09
CA GLU A 198 -30.67 26.08 13.79
C GLU A 198 -29.61 25.92 14.90
N GLU A 199 -28.33 25.95 14.57
CA GLU A 199 -27.26 26.26 15.51
C GLU A 199 -26.77 27.67 15.19
N GLU A 200 -26.86 28.56 16.19
CA GLU A 200 -26.43 29.96 16.14
C GLU A 200 -24.95 30.07 15.75
N GLU A 201 -24.64 30.10 14.45
CA GLU A 201 -23.28 30.33 13.95
C GLU A 201 -22.89 31.79 14.20
N SER A 202 -22.14 32.01 15.28
CA SER A 202 -21.28 33.18 15.46
C SER A 202 -20.38 33.33 14.22
N GLN A 203 -20.43 34.50 13.59
CA GLN A 203 -19.92 34.86 12.26
C GLN A 203 -18.37 34.82 12.10
N THR A 204 -17.72 33.73 12.48
CA THR A 204 -16.26 33.55 12.33
C THR A 204 -15.85 32.26 11.60
N GLU A 205 -16.78 31.33 11.34
CA GLU A 205 -16.46 29.99 10.83
C GLU A 205 -16.60 29.87 9.30
N THR A 206 -15.73 30.52 8.52
CA THR A 206 -15.81 30.44 7.04
C THR A 206 -14.81 29.47 6.40
N LYS A 207 -14.20 28.55 7.16
CA LYS A 207 -13.15 27.65 6.60
C LYS A 207 -13.21 26.17 7.00
N LEU A 208 -13.95 25.77 8.03
CA LEU A 208 -14.09 24.36 8.38
C LEU A 208 -15.29 23.74 7.67
N THR A 209 -15.10 22.58 7.04
CA THR A 209 -16.24 21.74 6.66
C THR A 209 -16.92 21.22 7.93
N GLY A 210 -18.24 21.02 7.93
CA GLY A 210 -18.94 20.42 9.07
C GLY A 210 -18.40 19.05 9.47
N GLU A 211 -17.90 18.27 8.50
CA GLU A 211 -17.14 17.04 8.72
C GLU A 211 -15.94 17.26 9.67
N MET A 212 -15.17 18.34 9.48
CA MET A 212 -14.01 18.65 10.30
C MET A 212 -14.40 19.04 11.73
N ARG A 213 -15.52 19.76 11.89
CA ARG A 213 -16.05 20.13 13.22
C ARG A 213 -16.41 18.88 14.03
N LEU A 214 -17.03 17.88 13.41
CA LEU A 214 -17.33 16.60 14.06
C LEU A 214 -16.05 15.88 14.52
N VAL A 215 -15.03 15.82 13.66
CA VAL A 215 -13.74 15.19 13.99
C VAL A 215 -13.05 15.90 15.15
N ILE A 216 -12.98 17.24 15.12
CA ILE A 216 -12.36 18.04 16.19
C ILE A 216 -13.10 17.84 17.51
N LYS A 217 -14.43 17.85 17.49
CA LYS A 217 -15.25 17.60 18.68
C LYS A 217 -14.93 16.25 19.30
N GLU A 218 -14.79 15.20 18.50
CA GLU A 218 -14.45 13.87 19.02
C GLU A 218 -13.00 13.80 19.54
N ILE A 219 -12.03 14.42 18.86
CA ILE A 219 -10.64 14.50 19.35
C ILE A 219 -10.59 15.19 20.72
N LEU A 220 -11.30 16.31 20.88
CA LEU A 220 -11.33 17.05 22.14
C LEU A 220 -12.05 16.26 23.24
N LYS A 221 -13.15 15.58 22.93
CA LYS A 221 -13.85 14.66 23.86
C LYS A 221 -12.93 13.54 24.34
N LEU A 222 -12.20 12.88 23.43
CA LEU A 222 -11.22 11.85 23.78
C LEU A 222 -10.10 12.39 24.68
N HIS A 223 -9.59 13.59 24.37
CA HIS A 223 -8.51 14.18 25.15
C HIS A 223 -8.95 14.69 26.53
N GLN A 224 -10.03 15.47 26.57
CA GLN A 224 -10.46 16.20 27.77
C GLN A 224 -11.29 15.33 28.72
N GLU A 225 -12.17 14.48 28.19
CA GLU A 225 -13.06 13.65 29.01
C GLU A 225 -12.47 12.27 29.30
N LYS A 226 -11.84 11.64 28.29
CA LYS A 226 -11.25 10.30 28.43
C LYS A 226 -9.74 10.31 28.74
N GLY A 227 -9.10 11.47 28.76
CA GLY A 227 -7.69 11.61 29.14
C GLY A 227 -6.69 11.04 28.13
N VAL A 228 -7.11 10.79 26.88
CA VAL A 228 -6.22 10.24 25.84
C VAL A 228 -5.19 11.28 25.43
N ALA A 229 -3.90 10.93 25.39
CA ALA A 229 -2.88 11.88 24.97
C ALA A 229 -2.96 12.12 23.45
N PHE A 230 -2.76 13.36 22.98
CA PHE A 230 -2.81 13.68 21.54
C PHE A 230 -1.89 12.79 20.68
N LYS A 231 -0.72 12.39 21.21
CA LYS A 231 0.23 11.50 20.53
C LYS A 231 -0.31 10.07 20.28
N GLU A 232 -1.41 9.70 20.93
CA GLU A 232 -2.08 8.40 20.79
C GLU A 232 -3.25 8.46 19.79
N ILE A 233 -3.53 9.65 19.25
CA ILE A 233 -4.57 9.88 18.25
C ILE A 233 -3.91 10.04 16.88
N ALA A 234 -4.38 9.26 15.91
CA ALA A 234 -3.96 9.38 14.51
C ALA A 234 -5.17 9.70 13.63
N LEU A 235 -5.01 10.68 12.74
CA LEU A 235 -6.00 11.03 11.73
C LEU A 235 -5.47 10.60 10.35
N LEU A 236 -6.14 9.63 9.74
CA LEU A 236 -5.79 9.12 8.41
C LEU A 236 -6.70 9.76 7.36
N THR A 237 -6.09 10.27 6.29
CA THR A 237 -6.80 10.83 5.13
C THR A 237 -6.41 10.08 3.86
N SER A 238 -7.36 9.90 2.93
CA SER A 238 -7.11 9.18 1.67
C SER A 238 -6.30 9.99 0.66
N SER A 239 -6.24 11.32 0.82
CA SER A 239 -5.42 12.20 -0.02
C SER A 239 -4.87 13.38 0.75
N ARG A 240 -3.73 13.92 0.29
CA ARG A 240 -3.11 15.11 0.88
C ARG A 240 -3.74 16.43 0.45
N SER A 241 -4.71 16.42 -0.47
CA SER A 241 -5.25 17.63 -1.11
C SER A 241 -5.89 18.62 -0.13
N ARG A 242 -6.35 18.15 1.04
CA ARG A 242 -7.00 18.96 2.07
C ARG A 242 -6.15 19.13 3.33
N ASN A 243 -4.90 18.64 3.35
CA ASN A 243 -4.10 18.62 4.57
C ASN A 243 -3.89 20.02 5.16
N ASP A 244 -3.64 21.04 4.34
CA ASP A 244 -3.44 22.41 4.83
C ASP A 244 -4.68 22.96 5.57
N GLN A 245 -5.88 22.64 5.07
CA GLN A 245 -7.15 23.03 5.71
C GLN A 245 -7.35 22.28 7.03
N ILE A 246 -7.02 20.99 7.06
CA ILE A 246 -7.09 20.16 8.27
C ILE A 246 -6.14 20.67 9.34
N LEU A 247 -4.89 20.99 8.95
CA LEU A 247 -3.87 21.51 9.87
C LEU A 247 -4.25 22.86 10.44
N LEU A 248 -4.75 23.77 9.60
CA LEU A 248 -5.24 25.06 10.04
C LEU A 248 -6.39 24.88 11.04
N ALA A 249 -7.37 24.04 10.72
CA ALA A 249 -8.51 23.75 11.57
C ALA A 249 -8.10 23.17 12.93
N LEU A 250 -7.22 22.16 12.96
CA LEU A 250 -6.72 21.58 14.20
C LEU A 250 -5.93 22.61 15.04
N SER A 251 -5.13 23.46 14.39
CA SER A 251 -4.37 24.51 15.05
C SER A 251 -5.25 25.59 15.68
N GLU A 252 -6.37 25.96 15.05
CA GLU A 252 -7.33 26.93 15.58
C GLU A 252 -7.94 26.48 16.92
N TYR A 253 -8.08 25.17 17.13
CA TYR A 253 -8.57 24.56 18.37
C TYR A 253 -7.43 24.13 19.32
N GLY A 254 -6.19 24.53 19.04
CA GLY A 254 -5.04 24.24 19.90
C GLY A 254 -4.62 22.77 19.93
N ILE A 255 -5.03 21.97 18.93
CA ILE A 255 -4.66 20.56 18.83
C ILE A 255 -3.28 20.46 18.17
N PRO A 256 -2.27 19.88 18.83
CA PRO A 256 -0.95 19.73 18.25
C PRO A 256 -0.96 18.64 17.17
N VAL A 257 -0.43 18.95 15.99
CA VAL A 257 -0.35 18.01 14.87
C VAL A 257 1.09 17.82 14.44
N LYS A 258 1.45 16.56 14.20
CA LYS A 258 2.69 16.20 13.49
C LYS A 258 2.29 15.56 12.17
N THR A 259 2.78 16.10 11.06
CA THR A 259 2.62 15.47 9.74
C THR A 259 3.85 14.65 9.42
N ASP A 260 3.66 13.55 8.69
CA ASP A 260 4.77 12.73 8.17
C ASP A 260 5.49 13.41 6.98
N GLY A 261 5.46 14.74 6.89
CA GLY A 261 5.66 15.44 5.61
C GLY A 261 6.25 16.85 5.66
N GLU A 262 6.99 17.25 6.68
CA GLU A 262 7.84 18.44 6.58
C GLU A 262 9.33 18.11 6.53
N GLN A 263 9.95 18.62 5.45
CA GLN A 263 11.34 18.57 5.00
C GLN A 263 11.73 17.38 4.10
N ASN A 264 12.05 17.75 2.85
CA ASN A 264 12.76 17.00 1.82
C ASN A 264 13.57 15.79 2.31
N ASN A 265 13.47 14.72 1.51
CA ASN A 265 14.43 13.63 1.31
C ASN A 265 13.91 12.24 1.68
N TYR A 266 13.17 11.63 0.76
CA TYR A 266 13.22 10.18 0.52
C TYR A 266 14.60 9.71 -0.03
N LEU A 267 15.61 10.58 0.03
CA LEU A 267 17.00 10.39 -0.40
C LEU A 267 17.92 11.22 0.52
N GLN A 268 18.02 10.85 1.78
CA GLN A 268 19.24 11.10 2.55
C GLN A 268 19.67 9.76 3.15
N SER A 269 20.93 9.47 2.90
CA SER A 269 21.60 8.18 2.82
C SER A 269 21.58 7.33 4.08
#